data_AF-A0A6G0Q870-F1
#
_entry.id   AF-A0A6G0Q870-F1
#
_cell.length_a   1.000
_cell.length_b   1.000
_cell.length_c   1.000
_cell.angle_alpha   90.00
_cell.angle_beta   90.00
_cell.angle_gamma   90.00
#
_symmetry.space_group_name_H-M   'P 1'
#
loop_
_entity.id
_entity.type
_entity.pdbx_description
1 polymer ?
#
loop_
_entity_poly.entity_id
_entity_poly.type
_entity_poly.pdbx_seq_one_letter_code
_entity_poly.pdbx_strand_id
1 'polypeptide(L)'
;MVLTGRGVDEGMAAKFEKIVVNKWLAEKKSADDVFDFVLKRVGDQALEGPDLNTWVSYVMKLDKEDPYKTMFLVLQKRFDKKELNSMVSQATESSHTKELGWRLIQETWLSESMTAERVFNRLELDQAGISLFKQPDLAMWISHVTKLDKQKADELMLAVLQPRYSKKQLTKMISAAKEVDETKEFATRMEKQLLRS
;
A
#
# COMPACT_ATOMS: atom_id res chain seq x y z
N MET A 1 14.85 17.20 38.02
CA MET A 1 13.89 16.57 37.10
C MET A 1 13.58 17.58 36.00
N VAL A 2 14.35 17.57 34.91
CA VAL A 2 14.12 18.47 33.78
C VAL A 2 13.12 17.78 32.86
N LEU A 3 11.87 18.21 32.93
CA LEU A 3 10.87 17.87 31.91
C LEU A 3 11.29 18.61 30.64
N THR A 4 11.80 17.85 29.67
CA THR A 4 12.42 18.34 28.45
C THR A 4 11.39 19.03 27.55
N GLY A 5 11.70 20.25 27.09
CA GLY A 5 10.83 21.07 26.21
C GLY A 5 10.41 20.38 24.90
N ARG A 6 11.17 19.38 24.44
CA ARG A 6 10.86 18.57 23.25
C ARG A 6 9.45 17.96 23.30
N GLY A 7 9.01 17.44 24.46
CA GLY A 7 7.67 16.85 24.57
C GLY A 7 6.52 17.88 24.56
N VAL A 8 6.80 19.11 24.99
CA VAL A 8 5.84 20.22 24.97
C VAL A 8 5.70 20.77 23.55
N ASP A 9 6.81 20.90 22.82
CA ASP A 9 6.85 21.38 21.44
C ASP A 9 6.17 20.41 20.47
N GLU A 10 6.44 19.10 20.59
CA GLU A 10 5.75 18.05 19.81
C GLU A 10 4.24 18.04 20.07
N GLY A 11 3.83 18.16 21.34
CA GLY A 11 2.42 18.23 21.72
C GLY A 11 1.71 19.48 21.21
N MET A 12 2.43 20.61 21.08
CA MET A 12 1.90 21.84 20.52
C MET A 12 1.77 21.76 19.00
N ALA A 13 2.79 21.23 18.31
CA ALA A 13 2.76 21.00 16.86
C ALA A 13 1.58 20.11 16.45
N ALA A 14 1.37 18.99 17.16
CA ALA A 14 0.25 18.09 16.90
C ALA A 14 -1.13 18.76 17.08
N LYS A 15 -1.26 19.67 18.06
CA LYS A 15 -2.50 20.46 18.25
C LYS A 15 -2.73 21.43 17.11
N PHE A 16 -1.68 22.14 16.67
CA PHE A 16 -1.77 23.04 15.52
C PHE A 16 -2.12 22.30 14.23
N GLU A 17 -1.47 21.17 13.96
CA GLU A 17 -1.78 20.33 12.81
C GLU A 17 -3.25 19.90 12.82
N LYS A 18 -3.76 19.42 13.97
CA LYS A 18 -5.17 19.04 14.11
C LYS A 18 -6.12 20.20 13.80
N ILE A 19 -5.83 21.41 14.27
CA ILE A 19 -6.64 22.61 14.02
C ILE A 19 -6.65 22.93 12.53
N VAL A 20 -5.49 22.97 11.89
CA VAL A 20 -5.35 23.31 10.46
C VAL A 20 -6.05 22.26 9.58
N VAL A 21 -5.84 20.98 9.85
CA VAL A 21 -6.51 19.88 9.13
C VAL A 21 -8.03 19.98 9.25
N ASN A 22 -8.56 20.23 10.45
CA ASN A 22 -10.00 20.37 10.66
C ASN A 22 -10.57 21.59 9.93
N LYS A 23 -9.80 22.70 9.88
CA LYS A 23 -10.19 23.89 9.13
C LYS A 23 -10.29 23.58 7.63
N TRP A 24 -9.28 22.94 7.04
CA TRP A 24 -9.33 22.57 5.61
C TRP A 24 -10.48 21.62 5.27
N LEU A 25 -10.83 20.69 6.17
CA LEU A 25 -12.00 19.83 6.01
C LEU A 25 -13.31 20.64 6.04
N ALA A 26 -13.46 21.59 6.98
CA ALA A 26 -14.64 22.45 7.07
C ALA A 26 -14.79 23.37 5.84
N GLU A 27 -13.67 23.85 5.31
CA GLU A 27 -13.60 24.63 4.06
C GLU A 27 -13.77 23.77 2.79
N LYS A 28 -13.89 22.44 2.93
CA LYS A 28 -14.00 21.49 1.82
C LYS A 28 -12.87 21.63 0.79
N LYS A 29 -11.64 21.87 1.27
CA LYS A 29 -10.45 21.85 0.41
C LYS A 29 -10.33 20.50 -0.28
N SER A 30 -9.77 20.48 -1.48
CA SER A 30 -9.41 19.22 -2.12
C SER A 30 -8.06 18.72 -1.63
N ALA A 31 -7.77 17.43 -1.84
CA ALA A 31 -6.43 16.89 -1.63
C ALA A 31 -5.36 17.62 -2.47
N ASP A 32 -5.75 18.11 -3.65
CA ASP A 32 -4.90 18.88 -4.57
C ASP A 32 -4.58 20.28 -4.01
N ASP A 33 -5.56 20.97 -3.42
CA ASP A 33 -5.35 22.27 -2.77
C ASP A 33 -4.41 22.15 -1.57
N VAL A 34 -4.61 21.13 -0.73
CA VAL A 34 -3.78 20.93 0.46
C VAL A 34 -2.36 20.49 0.07
N PHE A 35 -2.20 19.70 -0.99
CA PHE A 35 -0.89 19.45 -1.57
C PHE A 35 -0.20 20.77 -1.96
N ASP A 36 -0.95 21.67 -2.60
CA ASP A 36 -0.43 22.98 -2.99
C ASP A 36 0.03 23.84 -1.81
N PHE A 37 -0.64 23.72 -0.66
CA PHE A 37 -0.30 24.46 0.56
C PHE A 37 0.94 23.92 1.26
N VAL A 38 1.15 22.60 1.27
CA VAL A 38 2.17 21.97 2.13
C VAL A 38 3.34 21.34 1.38
N LEU A 39 3.15 20.90 0.13
CA LEU A 39 4.16 20.13 -0.61
C LEU A 39 4.59 20.74 -1.95
N LYS A 40 3.91 21.77 -2.46
CA LYS A 40 4.22 22.34 -3.79
C LYS A 40 5.67 22.75 -3.98
N ARG A 41 6.31 23.27 -2.93
CA ARG A 41 7.66 23.85 -3.01
C ARG A 41 8.77 22.79 -3.08
N VAL A 42 8.49 21.57 -2.65
CA VAL A 42 9.49 20.49 -2.58
C VAL A 42 9.53 19.62 -3.84
N GLY A 43 8.61 19.83 -4.79
CA GLY A 43 8.69 19.19 -6.12
C GLY A 43 8.75 17.67 -6.04
N ASP A 44 9.72 17.08 -6.73
CA ASP A 44 10.02 15.64 -6.77
C ASP A 44 10.45 15.06 -5.41
N GLN A 45 10.83 15.91 -4.44
CA GLN A 45 11.09 15.51 -3.07
C GLN A 45 9.83 15.49 -2.19
N ALA A 46 8.63 15.65 -2.76
CA ALA A 46 7.38 15.68 -1.99
C ALA A 46 7.14 14.44 -1.13
N LEU A 47 7.59 13.26 -1.58
CA LEU A 47 7.48 12.01 -0.81
C LEU A 47 8.59 11.83 0.25
N GLU A 48 9.47 12.81 0.43
CA GLU A 48 10.52 12.83 1.45
C GLU A 48 10.45 14.10 2.32
N GLY A 49 9.56 15.03 1.96
CA GLY A 49 9.43 16.32 2.60
C GLY A 49 8.88 16.23 4.03
N PRO A 50 9.30 17.14 4.93
CA PRO A 50 8.89 17.13 6.34
C PRO A 50 7.37 17.27 6.54
N ASP A 51 6.69 17.96 5.62
CA ASP A 51 5.24 18.22 5.69
C ASP A 51 4.39 17.12 5.00
N LEU A 52 5.01 16.05 4.50
CA LEU A 52 4.31 14.93 3.86
C LEU A 52 3.26 14.32 4.78
N ASN A 53 3.61 14.12 6.05
CA ASN A 53 2.73 13.50 7.03
C ASN A 53 1.46 14.32 7.27
N THR A 54 1.52 15.64 7.15
CA THR A 54 0.35 16.51 7.27
C THR A 54 -0.58 16.36 6.07
N TRP A 55 -0.05 16.28 4.85
CA TRP A 55 -0.86 15.99 3.68
C TRP A 55 -1.47 14.59 3.73
N VAL A 56 -0.68 13.58 4.08
CA VAL A 56 -1.15 12.20 4.24
C VAL A 56 -2.27 12.12 5.27
N SER A 57 -2.07 12.69 6.46
CA SER A 57 -3.08 12.72 7.53
C SER A 57 -4.35 13.45 7.13
N TYR A 58 -4.23 14.51 6.32
CA TYR A 58 -5.37 15.20 5.77
C TYR A 58 -6.17 14.32 4.80
N VAL A 59 -5.51 13.71 3.82
CA VAL A 59 -6.19 12.88 2.80
C VAL A 59 -6.83 11.64 3.45
N MET A 60 -6.18 11.01 4.43
CA MET A 60 -6.75 9.90 5.21
C MET A 60 -8.05 10.27 5.94
N LYS A 61 -8.25 11.54 6.30
CA LYS A 61 -9.51 12.03 6.90
C LYS A 61 -10.53 12.46 5.86
N LEU A 62 -10.07 12.99 4.74
CA LEU A 62 -10.89 13.48 3.63
C LEU A 62 -11.57 12.32 2.91
N ASP A 63 -10.81 11.31 2.52
CA ASP A 63 -11.26 10.13 1.78
C ASP A 63 -11.08 8.89 2.66
N LYS A 64 -12.19 8.38 3.20
CA LYS A 64 -12.19 7.19 4.06
C LYS A 64 -12.34 5.90 3.27
N GLU A 65 -12.63 5.98 1.98
CA GLU A 65 -12.85 4.81 1.13
C GLU A 65 -11.55 4.38 0.45
N ASP A 66 -10.84 5.30 -0.20
CA ASP A 66 -9.58 4.99 -0.91
C ASP A 66 -8.57 6.15 -0.89
N PRO A 67 -8.07 6.55 0.30
CA PRO A 67 -7.18 7.70 0.44
C PRO A 67 -5.90 7.58 -0.38
N TYR A 68 -5.35 6.37 -0.53
CA TYR A 68 -4.12 6.16 -1.30
C TYR A 68 -4.32 6.35 -2.80
N LYS A 69 -5.47 5.94 -3.34
CA LYS A 69 -5.85 6.28 -4.71
C LYS A 69 -6.01 7.78 -4.89
N THR A 70 -6.64 8.47 -3.93
CA THR A 70 -6.73 9.93 -3.96
C THR A 70 -5.35 10.60 -3.95
N MET A 71 -4.43 10.16 -3.09
CA MET A 71 -3.03 10.63 -3.09
C MET A 71 -2.35 10.38 -4.43
N PHE A 72 -2.47 9.16 -4.98
CA PHE A 72 -1.87 8.78 -6.25
C PHE A 72 -2.38 9.65 -7.41
N LEU A 73 -3.69 9.92 -7.49
CA LEU A 73 -4.27 10.77 -8.54
C LEU A 73 -3.74 12.22 -8.48
N VAL A 74 -3.55 12.76 -7.27
CA VAL A 74 -2.94 14.09 -7.09
C VAL A 74 -1.50 14.10 -7.59
N LEU A 75 -0.71 13.07 -7.23
CA LEU A 75 0.68 12.95 -7.68
C LEU A 75 0.76 12.74 -9.21
N GLN A 76 -0.08 11.87 -9.77
CA GLN A 76 -0.16 11.57 -11.21
C GLN A 76 -0.52 12.79 -12.07
N LYS A 77 -1.31 13.72 -11.53
CA LYS A 77 -1.64 14.98 -12.21
C LYS A 77 -0.42 15.93 -12.30
N ARG A 78 0.55 15.80 -11.40
CA ARG A 78 1.61 16.80 -11.17
C ARG A 78 2.97 16.39 -11.72
N PHE A 79 3.27 15.11 -11.64
CA PHE A 79 4.55 14.54 -12.03
C PHE A 79 4.35 13.67 -13.26
N ASP A 80 5.31 13.72 -14.18
CA ASP A 80 5.25 12.81 -15.32
C ASP A 80 5.42 11.36 -14.86
N LYS A 81 5.08 10.41 -15.74
CA LYS A 81 5.10 8.99 -15.38
C LYS A 81 6.48 8.51 -14.90
N LYS A 82 7.57 9.00 -15.50
CA LYS A 82 8.93 8.57 -15.15
C LYS A 82 9.31 9.12 -13.78
N GLU A 83 9.04 10.39 -13.56
CA GLU A 83 9.28 11.10 -12.30
C GLU A 83 8.48 10.47 -11.16
N LEU A 84 7.16 10.29 -11.33
CA LEU A 84 6.30 9.66 -10.32
C LEU A 84 6.79 8.26 -9.96
N ASN A 85 7.13 7.43 -10.95
CA ASN A 85 7.66 6.09 -10.70
C ASN A 85 8.96 6.14 -9.89
N SER A 86 9.85 7.09 -10.17
CA SER A 86 11.10 7.29 -9.41
C SER A 86 10.83 7.73 -7.97
N MET A 87 9.88 8.65 -7.77
CA MET A 87 9.48 9.12 -6.42
C MET A 87 8.91 7.96 -5.59
N VAL A 88 7.99 7.18 -6.17
CA VAL A 88 7.37 6.04 -5.49
C VAL A 88 8.41 4.96 -5.19
N SER A 89 9.30 4.64 -6.13
CA SER A 89 10.38 3.68 -5.89
C SER A 89 11.36 4.12 -4.80
N GLN A 90 11.69 5.41 -4.69
CA GLN A 90 12.51 5.90 -3.57
C GLN A 90 11.76 5.77 -2.24
N ALA A 91 10.45 6.09 -2.25
CA ALA A 91 9.62 5.95 -1.07
C ALA A 91 9.53 4.50 -0.57
N THR A 92 9.57 3.49 -1.43
CA THR A 92 9.57 2.06 -1.02
C THR A 92 10.86 1.61 -0.36
N GLU A 93 11.98 2.28 -0.65
CA GLU A 93 13.29 1.96 -0.07
C GLU A 93 13.58 2.75 1.22
N SER A 94 12.94 3.90 1.41
CA SER A 94 13.10 4.73 2.60
C SER A 94 12.42 4.14 3.83
N SER A 95 13.15 3.98 4.94
CA SER A 95 12.59 3.49 6.21
C SER A 95 11.45 4.35 6.76
N HIS A 96 11.39 5.64 6.40
CA HIS A 96 10.38 6.57 6.90
C HIS A 96 9.08 6.53 6.08
N THR A 97 9.17 6.18 4.80
CA THR A 97 8.03 6.27 3.87
C THR A 97 7.69 4.95 3.21
N LYS A 98 8.36 3.86 3.59
CA LYS A 98 8.19 2.51 3.01
C LYS A 98 6.74 2.08 2.90
N GLU A 99 5.97 2.23 3.98
CA GLU A 99 4.55 1.87 3.96
C GLU A 99 3.76 2.71 2.95
N LEU A 100 3.95 4.03 2.92
CA LEU A 100 3.29 4.89 1.93
C LEU A 100 3.73 4.55 0.50
N GLY A 101 5.03 4.32 0.29
CA GLY A 101 5.58 3.89 -0.99
C GLY A 101 4.93 2.61 -1.48
N TRP A 102 4.75 1.62 -0.60
CA TRP A 102 4.07 0.36 -0.91
C TRP A 102 2.60 0.55 -1.26
N ARG A 103 1.90 1.50 -0.65
CA ARG A 103 0.52 1.84 -1.03
C ARG A 103 0.47 2.52 -2.40
N LEU A 104 1.37 3.46 -2.66
CA LEU A 104 1.42 4.20 -3.92
C LEU A 104 1.89 3.34 -5.11
N ILE A 105 2.81 2.39 -4.89
CA ILE A 105 3.22 1.46 -5.96
C ILE A 105 2.08 0.51 -6.35
N GLN A 106 1.22 0.13 -5.41
CA GLN A 106 0.00 -0.63 -5.73
C GLN A 106 -0.96 0.17 -6.62
N GLU A 107 -1.18 1.46 -6.33
CA GLU A 107 -1.98 2.33 -7.21
C GLU A 107 -1.36 2.46 -8.61
N THR A 108 -0.03 2.54 -8.66
CA THR A 108 0.71 2.56 -9.93
C THR A 108 0.41 1.30 -10.74
N TRP A 109 0.53 0.10 -10.13
CA TRP A 109 0.22 -1.17 -10.80
C TRP A 109 -1.23 -1.26 -11.29
N LEU A 110 -2.19 -0.76 -10.50
CA LEU A 110 -3.60 -0.72 -10.88
C LEU A 110 -3.83 0.23 -12.07
N SER A 111 -3.21 1.42 -12.05
CA SER A 111 -3.31 2.38 -13.16
C SER A 111 -2.70 1.83 -14.46
N GLU A 112 -1.68 0.98 -14.34
CA GLU A 112 -1.04 0.28 -15.45
C GLU A 112 -1.75 -1.01 -15.86
N SER A 113 -2.89 -1.35 -15.23
CA SER A 113 -3.62 -2.60 -15.46
C SER A 113 -2.73 -3.84 -15.33
N MET A 114 -1.79 -3.84 -14.38
CA MET A 114 -0.94 -4.99 -14.15
C MET A 114 -1.77 -6.18 -13.64
N THR A 115 -1.53 -7.35 -14.22
CA THR A 115 -2.20 -8.59 -13.81
C THR A 115 -1.64 -9.13 -12.50
N ALA A 116 -2.41 -9.99 -11.83
CA ALA A 116 -1.95 -10.76 -10.68
C ALA A 116 -0.60 -11.46 -10.95
N GLU A 117 -0.43 -12.08 -12.12
CA GLU A 117 0.82 -12.74 -12.50
C GLU A 117 1.99 -11.76 -12.68
N ARG A 118 1.75 -10.61 -13.32
CA ARG A 118 2.81 -9.62 -13.57
C ARG A 118 3.33 -9.04 -12.25
N VAL A 119 2.45 -8.76 -11.29
CA VAL A 119 2.86 -8.30 -9.96
C VAL A 119 3.53 -9.42 -9.16
N PHE A 120 3.06 -10.66 -9.27
CA PHE A 120 3.70 -11.82 -8.63
C PHE A 120 5.18 -11.95 -9.02
N ASN A 121 5.46 -11.90 -10.32
CA ASN A 121 6.84 -11.97 -10.83
C ASN A 121 7.65 -10.70 -10.51
N ARG A 122 7.00 -9.53 -10.48
CA ARG A 122 7.68 -8.26 -10.09
C ARG A 122 8.15 -8.27 -8.64
N LEU A 123 7.45 -8.99 -7.78
CA LEU A 123 7.82 -9.24 -6.38
C LEU A 123 8.70 -10.48 -6.21
N GLU A 124 9.18 -11.07 -7.32
CA GLU A 124 10.07 -12.24 -7.34
C GLU A 124 9.52 -13.46 -6.59
N LEU A 125 8.19 -13.52 -6.40
CA LEU A 125 7.53 -14.60 -5.66
C LEU A 125 7.58 -15.93 -6.40
N ASP A 126 7.82 -15.91 -7.72
CA ASP A 126 8.05 -17.09 -8.55
C ASP A 126 9.33 -17.83 -8.19
N GLN A 127 10.30 -17.15 -7.58
CA GLN A 127 11.56 -17.75 -7.13
C GLN A 127 11.46 -18.40 -5.75
N ALA A 128 10.38 -18.15 -5.01
CA ALA A 128 10.23 -18.60 -3.62
C ALA A 128 10.01 -20.12 -3.47
N GLY A 129 9.63 -20.81 -4.55
CA GLY A 129 9.35 -22.26 -4.54
C GLY A 129 8.36 -22.64 -3.43
N ILE A 130 8.62 -23.73 -2.71
CA ILE A 130 7.73 -24.21 -1.63
C ILE A 130 7.70 -23.28 -0.40
N SER A 131 8.58 -22.27 -0.33
CA SER A 131 8.64 -21.29 0.76
C SER A 131 7.80 -20.04 0.50
N LEU A 132 6.98 -20.02 -0.57
CA LEU A 132 6.14 -18.88 -0.95
C LEU A 132 5.35 -18.26 0.22
N PHE A 133 4.67 -19.08 1.01
CA PHE A 133 3.85 -18.61 2.15
C PHE A 133 4.65 -17.99 3.30
N LYS A 134 5.98 -18.03 3.23
CA LYS A 134 6.90 -17.39 4.18
C LYS A 134 7.49 -16.09 3.65
N GLN A 135 7.20 -15.72 2.40
CA GLN A 135 7.74 -14.50 1.80
C GLN A 135 7.03 -13.27 2.37
N PRO A 136 7.77 -12.25 2.82
CA PRO A 136 7.17 -11.03 3.36
C PRO A 136 6.32 -10.29 2.32
N ASP A 137 6.73 -10.31 1.05
CA ASP A 137 6.04 -9.61 -0.04
C ASP A 137 4.77 -10.32 -0.52
N LEU A 138 4.50 -11.55 -0.06
CA LEU A 138 3.27 -12.26 -0.40
C LEU A 138 2.03 -11.47 0.05
N ALA A 139 2.08 -10.84 1.22
CA ALA A 139 0.99 -10.00 1.72
C ALA A 139 0.70 -8.82 0.78
N MET A 140 1.74 -8.22 0.21
CA MET A 140 1.62 -7.13 -0.76
C MET A 140 0.95 -7.60 -2.06
N TRP A 141 1.35 -8.77 -2.55
CA TRP A 141 0.71 -9.38 -3.72
C TRP A 141 -0.76 -9.70 -3.46
N ILE A 142 -1.09 -10.33 -2.32
CA ILE A 142 -2.47 -10.66 -1.92
C ILE A 142 -3.32 -9.39 -1.88
N SER A 143 -2.80 -8.32 -1.27
CA SER A 143 -3.47 -7.01 -1.20
C SER A 143 -3.73 -6.44 -2.59
N HIS A 144 -2.74 -6.51 -3.50
CA HIS A 144 -2.90 -6.03 -4.87
C HIS A 144 -4.00 -6.80 -5.62
N VAL A 145 -3.96 -8.14 -5.60
CA VAL A 145 -4.96 -8.97 -6.30
C VAL A 145 -6.37 -8.76 -5.73
N THR A 146 -6.47 -8.59 -4.40
CA THR A 146 -7.74 -8.25 -3.74
C THR A 146 -8.30 -6.91 -4.19
N LYS A 147 -7.43 -5.91 -4.42
CA LYS A 147 -7.82 -4.59 -4.93
C LYS A 147 -8.13 -4.60 -6.43
N LEU A 148 -7.48 -5.48 -7.20
CA LEU A 148 -7.73 -5.68 -8.62
C LEU A 148 -9.15 -6.20 -8.90
N ASP A 149 -9.56 -7.25 -8.19
CA ASP A 149 -10.93 -7.76 -8.21
C ASP A 149 -11.25 -8.50 -6.91
N LYS A 150 -11.96 -7.85 -6.00
CA LYS A 150 -12.32 -8.44 -4.69
C LYS A 150 -13.19 -9.69 -4.81
N GLN A 151 -14.01 -9.80 -5.86
CA GLN A 151 -14.92 -10.94 -6.03
C GLN A 151 -14.19 -12.16 -6.59
N LYS A 152 -13.18 -11.93 -7.45
CA LYS A 152 -12.39 -12.99 -8.09
C LYS A 152 -11.00 -13.17 -7.50
N ALA A 153 -10.67 -12.50 -6.39
CA ALA A 153 -9.33 -12.47 -5.83
C ALA A 153 -8.73 -13.88 -5.63
N ASP A 154 -9.48 -14.78 -5.00
CA ASP A 154 -9.02 -16.15 -4.70
C ASP A 154 -8.86 -16.99 -5.98
N GLU A 155 -9.73 -16.79 -6.97
CA GLU A 155 -9.63 -17.41 -8.31
C GLU A 155 -8.38 -16.94 -9.05
N LEU A 156 -8.14 -15.63 -9.07
CA LEU A 156 -6.96 -15.02 -9.70
C LEU A 156 -5.67 -15.48 -9.02
N MET A 157 -5.64 -15.54 -7.69
CA MET A 157 -4.50 -16.06 -6.95
C MET A 157 -4.22 -17.53 -7.31
N LEU A 158 -5.23 -18.39 -7.32
CA LEU A 158 -5.04 -19.78 -7.73
C LEU A 158 -4.60 -19.93 -9.18
N ALA A 159 -5.14 -19.13 -10.11
CA ALA A 159 -4.74 -19.16 -11.51
C ALA A 159 -3.24 -18.86 -11.70
N VAL A 160 -2.66 -18.02 -10.84
CA VAL A 160 -1.20 -17.78 -10.82
C VAL A 160 -0.42 -18.95 -10.20
N LEU A 161 -0.96 -19.55 -9.14
CA LEU A 161 -0.25 -20.59 -8.37
C LEU A 161 -0.31 -21.99 -9.01
N GLN A 162 -1.43 -22.38 -9.61
CA GLN A 162 -1.65 -23.73 -10.15
C GLN A 162 -0.64 -24.16 -11.24
N PRO A 163 -0.19 -23.28 -12.15
CA PRO A 163 0.86 -23.64 -13.11
C PRO A 163 2.23 -23.90 -12.48
N ARG A 164 2.47 -23.41 -11.25
CA ARG A 164 3.78 -23.42 -10.59
C ARG A 164 3.93 -24.55 -9.58
N TYR A 165 2.82 -25.11 -9.12
CA TYR A 165 2.80 -26.11 -8.06
C TYR A 165 1.78 -27.22 -8.39
N SER A 166 2.18 -28.47 -8.22
CA SER A 166 1.22 -29.58 -8.27
C SER A 166 0.13 -29.40 -7.21
N LYS A 167 -1.07 -29.95 -7.45
CA LYS A 167 -2.18 -29.92 -6.48
C LYS A 167 -1.75 -30.42 -5.10
N LYS A 168 -0.94 -31.49 -5.04
CA LYS A 168 -0.36 -32.03 -3.80
C LYS A 168 0.56 -31.04 -3.08
N GLN A 169 1.41 -30.32 -3.81
CA GLN A 169 2.28 -29.29 -3.23
C GLN A 169 1.46 -28.12 -2.67
N LEU A 170 0.50 -27.60 -3.44
CA LEU A 170 -0.39 -26.52 -2.98
C LEU A 170 -1.16 -26.92 -1.73
N THR A 171 -1.77 -28.11 -1.71
CA THR A 171 -2.47 -28.59 -0.51
C THR A 171 -1.54 -28.60 0.70
N LYS A 172 -0.31 -29.13 0.58
CA LYS A 172 0.63 -29.15 1.69
C LYS A 172 1.03 -27.73 2.16
N MET A 173 1.28 -26.82 1.23
CA MET A 173 1.63 -25.43 1.54
C MET A 173 0.47 -24.71 2.25
N ILE A 174 -0.75 -24.88 1.75
CA ILE A 174 -1.96 -24.30 2.34
C ILE A 174 -2.24 -24.91 3.72
N SER A 175 -2.11 -26.22 3.90
CA SER A 175 -2.27 -26.87 5.21
C SER A 175 -1.27 -26.31 6.23
N ALA A 176 -0.01 -26.11 5.84
CA ALA A 176 0.99 -25.51 6.73
C ALA A 176 0.62 -24.06 7.13
N ALA A 177 0.08 -23.26 6.19
CA ALA A 177 -0.39 -21.91 6.48
C ALA A 177 -1.67 -21.87 7.35
N LYS A 178 -2.44 -22.96 7.43
CA LYS A 178 -3.60 -23.05 8.35
C LYS A 178 -3.20 -23.22 9.82
N GLU A 179 -1.98 -23.69 10.08
CA GLU A 179 -1.45 -23.88 11.43
C GLU A 179 -0.89 -22.59 12.04
N VAL A 180 -0.84 -21.51 11.27
CA VAL A 180 -0.39 -20.18 11.72
C VAL A 180 -1.61 -19.27 11.79
N ASP A 181 -1.91 -18.72 12.97
CA ASP A 181 -3.15 -17.98 13.24
C ASP A 181 -3.32 -16.78 12.28
N GLU A 182 -2.25 -16.06 11.98
CA GLU A 182 -2.24 -14.89 11.10
C GLU A 182 -2.61 -15.23 9.65
N THR A 183 -2.32 -16.46 9.19
CA THR A 183 -2.57 -16.89 7.80
C THR A 183 -3.74 -17.86 7.66
N LYS A 184 -4.35 -18.28 8.77
CA LYS A 184 -5.35 -19.34 8.83
C LYS A 184 -6.61 -19.04 8.01
N GLU A 185 -7.13 -17.82 8.11
CA GLU A 185 -8.33 -17.41 7.38
C GLU A 185 -8.09 -17.42 5.86
N PHE A 186 -6.97 -16.83 5.44
CA PHE A 186 -6.55 -16.82 4.04
C PHE A 186 -6.35 -18.23 3.51
N ALA A 187 -5.59 -19.06 4.23
CA ALA A 187 -5.32 -20.43 3.82
C ALA A 187 -6.60 -21.27 3.73
N THR A 188 -7.55 -21.07 4.64
CA THR A 188 -8.86 -21.74 4.60
C THR A 188 -9.68 -21.34 3.37
N ARG A 189 -9.66 -20.06 2.97
CA ARG A 189 -10.27 -19.60 1.71
C ARG A 189 -9.63 -20.23 0.49
N MET A 190 -8.29 -20.22 0.43
CA MET A 190 -7.54 -20.81 -0.68
C MET A 190 -7.76 -22.31 -0.80
N GLU A 191 -7.86 -23.04 0.32
CA GLU A 191 -8.20 -24.47 0.32
C GLU A 191 -9.59 -24.72 -0.27
N LYS A 192 -10.61 -23.96 0.17
CA LYS A 192 -11.97 -24.06 -0.38
C LYS A 192 -12.00 -23.79 -1.88
N GLN A 193 -11.25 -22.80 -2.34
CA GLN A 193 -11.17 -22.48 -3.76
C GLN A 193 -10.45 -23.58 -4.57
N LEU A 194 -9.38 -24.16 -4.02
CA LEU A 194 -8.62 -25.25 -4.67
C LEU A 194 -9.42 -26.56 -4.78
N LEU A 195 -10.39 -26.77 -3.90
CA LEU A 195 -11.32 -27.90 -3.97
C LEU A 195 -12.39 -27.71 -5.05
N ARG A 196 -12.69 -26.47 -5.44
CA ARG A 196 -13.67 -26.12 -6.48
C ARG A 196 -13.07 -26.06 -7.88
N SER A 197 -11.76 -25.89 -7.98
CA SER A 197 -10.98 -25.92 -9.23
C SER A 197 -10.58 -27.33 -9.62
#